data_AF-A0A935T6T6-F1
#
_entry.id   AF-A0A935T6T6-F1
#
_cell.length_a   1.000
_cell.length_b   1.000
_cell.length_c   1.000
_cell.angle_alpha   90.00
_cell.angle_beta   90.00
_cell.angle_gamma   90.00
#
_symmetry.space_group_name_H-M   'P 1'
#
loop_
_entity.id
_entity.type
_entity.pdbx_description
1 polymer ?
#
loop_
_entity_poly.entity_id
_entity_poly.type
_entity_poly.pdbx_seq_one_letter_code
_entity_poly.pdbx_strand_id
1 'polypeptide(L)'
;MRILSSLLVVFTALLTASTATALTFVVTATTSSGAPLNAPNIGDVITINIRMSNPSGAAIYGIGAGVQGWDNSILEFVSGEMNTGPYFCPTAACTAGLGNSLSFPSDENTGNFLAGPGDVQNVAGVGSYVPLVQAISTTGRAGTGARDPGLDGVVNGGDAQFRVVFRVAAPGQTVIDIGTNANPSLGNVVVLTGGVTEQAINATILTGWVPEPGTALLLGLGLAGLASAGGRGRTRDI
;
A
#
# COMPACT_ATOMS: atom_id res chain seq x y z
N MET A 1 63.85 -0.44 7.95
CA MET A 1 63.12 0.51 8.82
C MET A 1 62.91 1.77 7.99
N ARG A 2 61.71 2.24 7.63
CA ARG A 2 60.45 2.25 8.36
C ARG A 2 59.29 2.20 7.35
N ILE A 3 58.58 1.09 7.38
CA ILE A 3 57.23 0.92 6.85
C ILE A 3 56.32 1.69 7.81
N LEU A 4 56.08 2.98 7.56
CA LEU A 4 55.35 3.84 8.51
C LEU A 4 54.68 5.01 7.77
N SER A 5 54.03 4.72 6.65
CA SER A 5 53.25 5.71 5.89
C SER A 5 51.88 5.19 5.46
N SER A 6 51.43 4.07 6.02
CA SER A 6 50.28 3.31 5.50
C SER A 6 49.27 2.92 6.59
N LEU A 7 49.01 3.79 7.58
CA LEU A 7 48.05 3.46 8.65
C LEU A 7 47.19 4.66 9.10
N LEU A 8 46.75 5.49 8.15
CA LEU A 8 45.76 6.54 8.42
C LEU A 8 44.74 6.67 7.28
N VAL A 9 44.16 5.54 6.84
CA VAL A 9 43.07 5.52 5.83
C VAL A 9 41.97 4.50 6.20
N VAL A 10 41.99 3.89 7.40
CA VAL A 10 41.20 2.66 7.67
C VAL A 10 39.96 2.82 8.58
N PHE A 11 39.59 4.00 9.11
CA PHE A 11 38.44 4.06 10.05
C PHE A 11 37.45 5.22 9.89
N THR A 12 37.37 5.83 8.71
CA THR A 12 36.33 6.82 8.38
C THR A 12 35.32 6.31 7.35
N ALA A 13 35.39 5.02 7.01
CA ALA A 13 34.42 4.36 6.16
C ALA A 13 33.24 3.86 7.03
N LEU A 14 32.06 4.44 6.77
CA LEU A 14 30.76 3.75 6.81
C LEU A 14 30.08 3.56 8.18
N LEU A 15 30.18 4.53 9.09
CA LEU A 15 29.04 4.82 9.97
C LEU A 15 28.02 5.68 9.20
N THR A 16 27.49 5.15 8.09
CA THR A 16 26.19 5.60 7.63
C THR A 16 25.23 5.15 8.71
N ALA A 17 24.89 6.04 9.64
CA ALA A 17 23.75 5.85 10.51
C ALA A 17 22.57 5.56 9.58
N SER A 18 22.16 4.29 9.47
CA SER A 18 20.92 3.97 8.80
C SER A 18 19.86 4.68 9.61
N THR A 19 19.29 5.75 9.05
CA THR A 19 18.10 6.39 9.60
C THR A 19 17.01 5.34 9.52
N ALA A 20 16.88 4.52 10.56
CA ALA A 20 15.82 3.54 10.67
C ALA A 20 14.52 4.35 10.69
N THR A 21 13.69 4.17 9.67
CA THR A 21 12.34 4.72 9.70
C THR A 21 11.60 4.15 10.91
N ALA A 22 10.79 4.97 11.55
CA ALA A 22 10.01 4.57 12.69
C ALA A 22 8.86 3.63 12.30
N LEU A 23 8.41 3.64 11.05
CA LEU A 23 7.22 2.89 10.66
C LEU A 23 7.39 2.18 9.31
N THR A 24 6.90 0.94 9.24
CA THR A 24 6.76 0.19 7.99
C THR A 24 5.36 -0.36 7.85
N PHE A 25 4.84 -0.38 6.62
CA PHE A 25 3.59 -1.04 6.27
C PHE A 25 3.88 -2.45 5.76
N VAL A 26 3.26 -3.44 6.39
CA VAL A 26 3.36 -4.85 6.04
C VAL A 26 2.04 -5.29 5.45
N VAL A 27 2.08 -5.92 4.28
CA VAL A 27 0.89 -6.32 3.55
C VAL A 27 0.91 -7.79 3.18
N THR A 28 -0.27 -8.41 3.21
CA THR A 28 -0.52 -9.71 2.58
C THR A 28 -1.71 -9.55 1.67
N ALA A 29 -1.60 -10.03 0.43
CA ALA A 29 -2.64 -9.88 -0.57
C ALA A 29 -3.01 -11.24 -1.17
N THR A 30 -4.30 -11.42 -1.44
CA THR A 30 -4.88 -12.66 -1.97
C THR A 30 -5.89 -12.34 -3.06
N THR A 31 -6.10 -13.27 -3.99
CA THR A 31 -7.14 -13.19 -5.02
C THR A 31 -8.21 -14.23 -4.73
N SER A 32 -9.47 -13.92 -5.07
CA SER A 32 -10.60 -14.84 -4.84
C SER A 32 -10.50 -16.15 -5.64
N SER A 33 -9.84 -16.14 -6.79
CA SER A 33 -9.63 -17.34 -7.62
C SER A 33 -8.39 -18.15 -7.23
N GLY A 34 -7.52 -17.61 -6.37
CA GLY A 34 -6.19 -18.16 -6.11
C GLY A 34 -5.15 -17.87 -7.21
N ALA A 35 -5.50 -17.12 -8.25
CA ALA A 35 -4.56 -16.64 -9.27
C ALA A 35 -3.47 -15.75 -8.62
N PRO A 36 -2.25 -15.74 -9.16
CA PRO A 36 -1.20 -14.89 -8.62
C PRO A 36 -1.50 -13.40 -8.89
N LEU A 37 -1.05 -12.49 -8.02
CA LEU A 37 -1.34 -11.05 -8.12
C LEU A 37 -0.79 -10.39 -9.38
N ASN A 38 0.24 -10.97 -10.00
CA ASN A 38 0.82 -10.52 -11.26
C ASN A 38 0.16 -11.13 -12.51
N ALA A 39 -0.93 -11.89 -12.34
CA ALA A 39 -1.79 -12.37 -13.41
C ALA A 39 -3.21 -12.71 -12.89
N PRO A 40 -3.93 -11.76 -12.26
CA PRO A 40 -5.28 -12.04 -11.76
C PRO A 40 -6.27 -12.09 -12.93
N ASN A 41 -7.37 -12.82 -12.77
CA ASN A 41 -8.43 -12.87 -13.76
C ASN A 41 -9.32 -11.64 -13.67
N ILE A 42 -9.90 -11.21 -14.80
CA ILE A 42 -10.93 -10.17 -14.79
C ILE A 42 -12.11 -10.65 -13.94
N GLY A 43 -12.59 -9.79 -13.04
CA GLY A 43 -13.63 -10.09 -12.07
C GLY A 43 -13.10 -10.60 -10.72
N ASP A 44 -11.81 -10.98 -10.62
CA ASP A 44 -11.22 -11.40 -9.36
C ASP A 44 -11.31 -10.29 -8.30
N VAL A 45 -11.56 -10.72 -7.07
CA VAL A 45 -11.52 -9.86 -5.89
C VAL A 45 -10.15 -10.00 -5.25
N ILE A 46 -9.41 -8.89 -5.17
CA ILE A 46 -8.13 -8.79 -4.50
C ILE A 46 -8.37 -8.27 -3.09
N THR A 47 -8.03 -9.06 -2.08
CA THR A 47 -8.09 -8.65 -0.67
C THR A 47 -6.69 -8.40 -0.14
N ILE A 48 -6.44 -7.21 0.37
CA ILE A 48 -5.15 -6.77 0.92
C ILE A 48 -5.34 -6.50 2.41
N ASN A 49 -4.69 -7.30 3.23
CA ASN A 49 -4.59 -7.11 4.67
C ASN A 49 -3.33 -6.30 4.98
N ILE A 50 -3.46 -5.27 5.80
CA ILE A 50 -2.42 -4.29 6.08
C ILE A 50 -2.18 -4.23 7.59
N ARG A 51 -0.90 -4.18 7.97
CA ARG A 51 -0.43 -3.95 9.34
C ARG A 51 0.65 -2.90 9.35
N MET A 52 0.64 -2.05 10.36
CA MET A 52 1.73 -1.14 10.67
C MET A 52 2.68 -1.78 11.67
N SER A 53 3.98 -1.62 11.46
CA SER A 53 5.03 -2.09 12.37
C SER A 53 6.00 -0.96 12.69
N ASN A 54 6.36 -0.83 13.96
CA ASN A 54 7.38 0.09 14.44
C ASN A 54 8.57 -0.70 15.00
N PRO A 55 9.47 -1.20 14.14
CA PRO A 55 10.61 -2.02 14.58
C PRO A 55 11.64 -1.21 15.38
N SER A 56 11.65 0.11 15.21
CA SER A 56 12.59 1.00 15.91
C SER A 56 12.22 1.25 17.37
N GLY A 57 10.95 1.04 17.74
CA GLY A 57 10.40 1.42 19.04
C GLY A 57 10.33 2.94 19.26
N ALA A 58 10.50 3.75 18.20
CA ALA A 58 10.44 5.21 18.30
C ALA A 58 9.06 5.68 18.77
N ALA A 59 9.02 6.76 19.54
CA ALA A 59 7.77 7.34 19.99
C ALA A 59 7.07 8.08 18.83
N ILE A 60 5.98 7.51 18.33
CA ILE A 60 5.13 8.07 17.28
C ILE A 60 3.98 8.87 17.90
N TYR A 61 3.84 10.11 17.48
CA TYR A 61 2.84 11.08 17.94
C TYR A 61 1.72 11.28 16.93
N GLY A 62 1.90 10.86 15.69
CA GLY A 62 0.84 10.92 14.69
C GLY A 62 1.20 10.15 13.43
N ILE A 63 0.17 9.82 12.66
CA ILE A 63 0.29 9.16 11.38
C ILE A 63 -0.83 9.58 10.44
N GLY A 64 -0.45 9.95 9.23
CA GLY A 64 -1.34 10.01 8.07
C GLY A 64 -0.89 8.99 7.03
N ALA A 65 -1.80 8.13 6.58
CA ALA A 65 -1.52 7.15 5.54
C ALA A 65 -2.76 6.78 4.74
N GLY A 66 -2.55 6.26 3.55
CA GLY A 66 -3.62 5.80 2.66
C GLY A 66 -3.17 4.70 1.71
N VAL A 67 -4.15 4.20 0.96
CA VAL A 67 -3.94 3.40 -0.24
C VAL A 67 -4.02 4.35 -1.42
N GLN A 68 -3.10 4.23 -2.37
CA GLN A 68 -2.93 5.24 -3.41
C GLN A 68 -2.30 4.70 -4.69
N GLY A 69 -2.43 5.46 -5.79
CA GLY A 69 -1.66 5.27 -7.01
C GLY A 69 -2.26 4.31 -8.04
N TRP A 70 -3.33 3.58 -7.70
CA TRP A 70 -3.91 2.61 -8.62
C TRP A 70 -4.70 3.28 -9.76
N ASP A 71 -4.73 2.59 -10.89
CA ASP A 71 -5.53 2.95 -12.06
C ASP A 71 -6.93 2.36 -11.90
N ASN A 72 -7.91 3.23 -11.73
CA ASN A 72 -9.29 2.83 -11.50
C ASN A 72 -9.96 2.15 -12.71
N SER A 73 -9.35 2.24 -13.90
CA SER A 73 -9.82 1.50 -15.08
C SER A 73 -9.39 0.02 -15.07
N ILE A 74 -8.33 -0.31 -14.32
CA ILE A 74 -7.79 -1.68 -14.21
C ILE A 74 -8.27 -2.33 -12.91
N LEU A 75 -8.19 -1.60 -11.80
CA LEU A 75 -8.66 -2.04 -10.48
C LEU A 75 -9.70 -1.09 -9.92
N GLU A 76 -10.88 -1.60 -9.65
CA GLU A 76 -11.96 -0.87 -8.98
C GLU A 76 -11.86 -1.07 -7.47
N PHE A 77 -11.85 0.01 -6.70
CA PHE A 77 -11.96 -0.08 -5.24
C PHE A 77 -13.37 -0.53 -4.84
N VAL A 78 -13.47 -1.59 -4.04
CA VAL A 78 -14.74 -2.15 -3.59
C VAL A 78 -15.05 -1.71 -2.16
N SER A 79 -14.09 -1.88 -1.25
CA SER A 79 -14.27 -1.51 0.15
C SER A 79 -12.95 -1.37 0.89
N GLY A 80 -13.00 -0.67 2.02
CA GLY A 80 -11.93 -0.59 3.01
C GLY A 80 -12.50 -0.73 4.41
N GLU A 81 -11.98 -1.66 5.20
CA GLU A 81 -12.27 -1.83 6.61
C GLU A 81 -11.07 -1.32 7.41
N MET A 82 -11.34 -0.45 8.39
CA MET A 82 -10.29 0.12 9.23
C MET A 82 -10.73 -0.02 10.69
N ASN A 83 -9.84 -0.52 11.53
CA ASN A 83 -10.12 -0.64 12.95
C ASN A 83 -10.46 0.75 13.54
N THR A 84 -11.62 0.87 14.20
CA THR A 84 -12.03 2.08 14.93
C THR A 84 -11.28 2.26 16.24
N GLY A 85 -10.49 1.26 16.65
CA GLY A 85 -9.62 1.30 17.80
C GLY A 85 -8.73 2.54 17.80
N PRO A 86 -8.59 3.21 18.96
CA PRO A 86 -7.78 4.41 19.01
C PRO A 86 -6.28 4.08 18.97
N TYR A 87 -5.65 4.26 17.80
CA TYR A 87 -4.23 3.98 17.56
C TYR A 87 -3.26 4.59 18.59
N PHE A 88 -3.65 5.71 19.22
CA PHE A 88 -2.79 6.42 20.19
C PHE A 88 -3.36 6.57 21.60
N CYS A 89 -4.52 5.98 21.92
CA CYS A 89 -5.15 6.25 23.21
C CYS A 89 -4.36 5.68 24.40
N PRO A 90 -4.34 6.42 25.54
CA PRO A 90 -3.68 5.98 26.77
C PRO A 90 -4.47 4.90 27.53
N THR A 91 -5.76 4.74 27.29
CA THR A 91 -6.61 3.69 27.88
C THR A 91 -7.57 3.11 26.82
N ALA A 92 -8.15 1.94 27.12
CA ALA A 92 -9.13 1.26 26.24
C ALA A 92 -10.47 2.01 26.08
N ALA A 93 -10.70 3.08 26.86
CA ALA A 93 -11.97 3.80 26.95
C ALA A 93 -11.82 5.30 26.61
N CYS A 94 -10.80 5.70 25.86
CA CYS A 94 -10.57 7.11 25.59
C CYS A 94 -11.40 7.63 24.42
N THR A 95 -12.19 8.66 24.70
CA THR A 95 -12.83 9.60 23.77
C THR A 95 -11.94 10.79 23.39
N ALA A 96 -10.70 10.87 23.90
CA ALA A 96 -9.88 12.09 23.91
C ALA A 96 -8.41 11.91 23.42
N GLY A 97 -8.07 10.83 22.73
CA GLY A 97 -6.92 10.85 21.83
C GLY A 97 -7.41 11.48 20.52
N LEU A 98 -6.74 12.52 20.00
CA LEU A 98 -7.17 13.19 18.76
C LEU A 98 -7.44 12.11 17.70
N GLY A 99 -8.71 11.96 17.35
CA GLY A 99 -9.24 10.72 16.76
C GLY A 99 -8.63 10.39 15.40
N ASN A 100 -8.91 9.16 14.94
CA ASN A 100 -8.88 8.90 13.50
C ASN A 100 -9.83 9.89 12.84
N SER A 101 -9.31 10.90 12.15
CA SER A 101 -10.09 11.92 11.44
C SER A 101 -10.68 11.37 10.14
N LEU A 102 -10.92 10.06 10.08
CA LEU A 102 -11.61 9.41 8.97
C LEU A 102 -13.10 9.53 9.23
N SER A 103 -13.80 10.17 8.31
CA SER A 103 -15.26 10.32 8.36
C SER A 103 -15.93 9.20 7.57
N PHE A 104 -15.74 7.95 8.01
CA PHE A 104 -16.42 6.79 7.42
C PHE A 104 -17.56 6.31 8.33
N PRO A 105 -18.64 5.76 7.77
CA PRO A 105 -19.64 5.07 8.58
C PRO A 105 -18.99 3.88 9.31
N SER A 106 -19.40 3.64 10.55
CA SER A 106 -19.01 2.43 11.27
C SER A 106 -19.94 1.27 10.92
N ASP A 107 -19.39 0.08 10.71
CA ASP A 107 -20.13 -1.17 10.63
C ASP A 107 -20.85 -1.45 11.97
N GLU A 108 -22.14 -1.81 11.91
CA GLU A 108 -22.95 -2.01 13.12
C GLU A 108 -22.56 -3.27 13.91
N ASN A 109 -21.91 -4.25 13.27
CA ASN A 109 -21.60 -5.55 13.89
C ASN A 109 -20.18 -5.56 14.49
N THR A 110 -19.23 -4.97 13.78
CA THR A 110 -17.81 -4.96 14.14
C THR A 110 -17.37 -3.64 14.75
N GLY A 111 -18.12 -2.57 14.50
CA GLY A 111 -17.75 -1.21 14.87
C GLY A 111 -16.63 -0.63 14.02
N ASN A 112 -16.11 -1.33 12.99
CA ASN A 112 -15.02 -0.86 12.14
C ASN A 112 -15.47 0.25 11.18
N PHE A 113 -14.57 1.14 10.78
CA PHE A 113 -14.85 2.14 9.75
C PHE A 113 -14.90 1.48 8.38
N LEU A 114 -15.90 1.85 7.58
CA LEU A 114 -16.14 1.31 6.24
C LEU A 114 -16.02 2.40 5.17
N ALA A 115 -14.95 2.35 4.39
CA ALA A 115 -14.82 3.11 3.14
C ALA A 115 -15.44 2.31 1.99
N GLY A 116 -16.18 2.98 1.11
CA GLY A 116 -16.75 2.43 -0.10
C GLY A 116 -16.20 3.07 -1.38
N PRO A 117 -16.70 2.68 -2.57
CA PRO A 117 -16.23 3.21 -3.86
C PRO A 117 -16.42 4.73 -3.99
N GLY A 118 -17.43 5.29 -3.34
CA GLY A 118 -17.70 6.74 -3.33
C GLY A 118 -16.69 7.56 -2.52
N ASP A 119 -15.87 6.92 -1.69
CA ASP A 119 -14.86 7.57 -0.87
C ASP A 119 -13.50 7.70 -1.59
N VAL A 120 -13.38 7.10 -2.79
CA VAL A 120 -12.18 7.23 -3.61
C VAL A 120 -12.05 8.65 -4.11
N GLN A 121 -10.90 9.25 -3.82
CA GLN A 121 -10.52 10.57 -4.28
C GLN A 121 -9.53 10.44 -5.43
N ASN A 122 -9.54 11.40 -6.35
CA ASN A 122 -8.47 11.54 -7.34
C ASN A 122 -7.62 12.75 -6.95
N VAL A 123 -6.37 12.51 -6.56
CA VAL A 123 -5.46 13.52 -6.04
C VAL A 123 -4.38 13.82 -7.06
N ALA A 124 -4.22 15.09 -7.42
CA ALA A 124 -3.23 15.52 -8.41
C ALA A 124 -1.81 15.09 -8.00
N GLY A 125 -1.10 14.43 -8.91
CA GLY A 125 0.25 13.90 -8.68
C GLY A 125 0.31 12.61 -7.86
N VAL A 126 -0.84 12.04 -7.47
CA VAL A 126 -0.93 10.76 -6.75
C VAL A 126 -1.80 9.76 -7.52
N GLY A 127 -2.93 10.21 -8.07
CA GLY A 127 -3.94 9.36 -8.69
C GLY A 127 -5.06 9.00 -7.72
N SER A 128 -5.65 7.83 -7.89
CA SER A 128 -6.69 7.30 -7.00
C SER A 128 -6.16 7.17 -5.57
N TYR A 129 -6.96 7.54 -4.58
CA TYR A 129 -6.58 7.65 -3.18
C TYR A 129 -7.75 7.34 -2.24
N VAL A 130 -7.50 6.54 -1.20
CA VAL A 130 -8.40 6.37 -0.05
C VAL A 130 -7.56 6.46 1.23
N PRO A 131 -7.91 7.35 2.19
CA PRO A 131 -7.20 7.45 3.45
C PRO A 131 -7.47 6.21 4.33
N LEU A 132 -6.42 5.65 4.95
CA LEU A 132 -6.50 4.50 5.86
C LEU A 132 -6.48 4.91 7.33
N VAL A 133 -5.69 5.91 7.67
CA VAL A 133 -5.49 6.40 9.03
C VAL A 133 -5.06 7.85 8.99
N GLN A 134 -5.65 8.66 9.86
CA GLN A 134 -5.29 10.06 10.07
C GLN A 134 -5.44 10.33 11.56
N ALA A 135 -4.37 10.16 12.33
CA ALA A 135 -4.43 10.22 13.77
C ALA A 135 -3.24 10.98 14.36
N ILE A 136 -3.48 11.67 15.48
CA ILE A 136 -2.47 12.43 16.19
C ILE A 136 -2.68 12.29 17.70
N SER A 137 -1.64 12.53 18.49
CA SER A 137 -1.66 12.36 19.94
C SER A 137 -0.63 13.26 20.59
N THR A 138 -0.95 13.73 21.78
CA THR A 138 0.00 14.45 22.64
C THR A 138 0.95 13.50 23.37
N THR A 139 0.69 12.19 23.32
CA THR A 139 1.51 11.14 23.93
C THR A 139 2.04 10.20 22.85
N GLY A 140 3.36 10.08 22.75
CA GLY A 140 4.02 9.20 21.79
C GLY A 140 3.83 7.71 22.13
N ARG A 141 3.79 6.87 21.09
CA ARG A 141 3.64 5.41 21.20
C ARG A 141 4.73 4.68 20.44
N ALA A 142 5.34 3.70 21.09
CA ALA A 142 6.35 2.82 20.49
C ALA A 142 5.74 1.67 19.64
N GLY A 143 4.41 1.51 19.62
CA GLY A 143 3.75 0.52 18.77
C GLY A 143 4.04 -0.95 19.14
N THR A 144 3.94 -1.32 20.42
CA THR A 144 4.27 -2.67 20.92
C THR A 144 3.22 -3.75 20.63
N GLY A 145 2.17 -3.45 19.86
CA GLY A 145 1.06 -4.37 19.59
C GLY A 145 0.13 -4.65 20.79
N ALA A 146 0.52 -4.29 22.01
CA ALA A 146 -0.19 -4.58 23.26
C ALA A 146 -1.63 -4.03 23.37
N ARG A 147 -2.07 -3.23 22.40
CA ARG A 147 -3.38 -2.58 22.32
C ARG A 147 -3.93 -2.58 20.91
N ASP A 148 -3.37 -3.39 20.03
CA ASP A 148 -3.85 -3.56 18.67
C ASP A 148 -4.83 -4.71 18.63
N PRO A 149 -6.16 -4.45 18.59
CA PRO A 149 -7.14 -5.51 18.48
C PRO A 149 -7.35 -5.99 17.05
N GLY A 150 -6.61 -5.47 16.05
CA GLY A 150 -6.87 -5.80 14.65
C GLY A 150 -8.33 -5.54 14.23
N LEU A 151 -8.75 -6.15 13.12
CA LEU A 151 -10.14 -6.14 12.68
C LEU A 151 -10.99 -7.21 13.38
N ASP A 152 -10.38 -8.19 14.06
CA ASP A 152 -11.06 -9.25 14.80
C ASP A 152 -11.45 -8.86 16.23
N GLY A 153 -11.03 -7.68 16.69
CA GLY A 153 -11.33 -7.18 18.03
C GLY A 153 -10.44 -7.80 19.13
N VAL A 154 -9.47 -8.64 18.78
CA VAL A 154 -8.65 -9.39 19.74
C VAL A 154 -7.30 -8.70 19.92
N VAL A 155 -7.07 -8.15 21.12
CA VAL A 155 -5.78 -7.49 21.45
C VAL A 155 -4.62 -8.47 21.38
N ASN A 156 -3.57 -8.12 20.62
CA ASN A 156 -2.47 -9.01 20.23
C ASN A 156 -2.89 -10.16 19.30
N GLY A 157 -4.04 -10.04 18.65
CA GLY A 157 -4.46 -10.91 17.56
C GLY A 157 -3.50 -10.84 16.37
N GLY A 158 -3.62 -11.79 15.45
CA GLY A 158 -2.84 -11.86 14.22
C GLY A 158 -3.49 -11.13 13.04
N ASP A 159 -4.72 -10.64 13.19
CA ASP A 159 -5.50 -10.10 12.07
C ASP A 159 -5.02 -8.72 11.61
N ALA A 160 -5.40 -8.32 10.40
CA ALA A 160 -5.07 -7.03 9.83
C ALA A 160 -5.55 -5.87 10.71
N GLN A 161 -4.89 -4.70 10.62
CA GLN A 161 -5.41 -3.44 11.19
C GLN A 161 -6.34 -2.74 10.20
N PHE A 162 -6.03 -2.92 8.92
CA PHE A 162 -6.82 -2.42 7.80
C PHE A 162 -6.94 -3.52 6.76
N ARG A 163 -8.08 -3.57 6.09
CA ARG A 163 -8.30 -4.46 4.95
C ARG A 163 -8.90 -3.66 3.82
N VAL A 164 -8.31 -3.75 2.64
CA VAL A 164 -8.88 -3.12 1.44
C VAL A 164 -9.14 -4.18 0.38
N VAL A 165 -10.19 -3.94 -0.37
CA VAL A 165 -10.72 -4.88 -1.36
C VAL A 165 -10.82 -4.16 -2.69
N PHE A 166 -10.25 -4.77 -3.71
CA PHE A 166 -10.32 -4.34 -5.10
C PHE A 166 -10.99 -5.40 -5.96
N ARG A 167 -11.56 -5.00 -7.08
CA ARG A 167 -12.02 -5.88 -8.15
C ARG A 167 -11.21 -5.61 -9.42
N VAL A 168 -10.75 -6.66 -10.08
CA VAL A 168 -10.11 -6.53 -11.40
C VAL A 168 -11.17 -6.21 -12.44
N ALA A 169 -11.14 -4.99 -12.97
CA ALA A 169 -12.14 -4.49 -13.91
C ALA A 169 -11.75 -4.73 -15.37
N ALA A 170 -10.46 -4.64 -15.69
CA ALA A 170 -9.96 -4.69 -17.06
C ALA A 170 -8.55 -5.32 -17.12
N PRO A 171 -8.12 -5.81 -18.30
CA PRO A 171 -6.73 -6.19 -18.50
C PRO A 171 -5.82 -4.97 -18.45
N GLY A 172 -4.66 -5.09 -17.82
CA GLY A 172 -3.69 -4.03 -17.67
C GLY A 172 -2.82 -4.25 -16.44
N GLN A 173 -1.87 -3.36 -16.19
CA GLN A 173 -1.05 -3.35 -14.97
C GLN A 173 -1.24 -2.05 -14.21
N THR A 174 -1.27 -2.16 -12.89
CA THR A 174 -1.30 -1.00 -12.00
C THR A 174 -0.54 -1.27 -10.71
N VAL A 175 -0.12 -0.20 -10.06
CA VAL A 175 0.63 -0.23 -8.82
C VAL A 175 -0.26 0.34 -7.72
N ILE A 176 -0.30 -0.38 -6.60
CA ILE A 176 -0.94 0.08 -5.38
C ILE A 176 0.16 0.40 -4.39
N ASP A 177 0.24 1.65 -3.96
CA ASP A 177 1.10 2.08 -2.86
C ASP A 177 0.28 2.21 -1.58
N ILE A 178 0.83 1.72 -0.47
CA ILE A 178 0.17 1.69 0.85
C ILE A 178 1.14 2.28 1.86
N GLY A 179 0.76 3.41 2.44
CA GLY A 179 1.52 4.06 3.50
C GLY A 179 1.48 5.58 3.44
N THR A 180 2.62 6.21 3.74
CA THR A 180 2.77 7.67 3.73
C THR A 180 2.95 8.21 2.30
N ASN A 181 2.86 9.53 2.11
CA ASN A 181 3.11 10.15 0.81
C ASN A 181 3.71 11.54 0.99
N ALA A 182 4.73 11.87 0.19
CA ALA A 182 5.39 13.18 0.24
C ALA A 182 4.56 14.32 -0.36
N ASN A 183 3.42 14.03 -1.01
CA ASN A 183 2.51 15.04 -1.53
C ASN A 183 1.91 15.86 -0.38
N PRO A 184 2.19 17.17 -0.30
CA PRO A 184 1.78 17.98 0.84
C PRO A 184 0.25 18.12 0.98
N SER A 185 -0.50 17.91 -0.11
CA SER A 185 -1.97 17.97 -0.09
C SER A 185 -2.62 16.82 0.71
N LEU A 186 -1.90 15.72 0.91
CA LEU A 186 -2.40 14.57 1.65
C LEU A 186 -2.10 14.63 3.15
N GLY A 187 -1.00 15.28 3.54
CA GLY A 187 -0.54 15.28 4.94
C GLY A 187 -0.10 13.89 5.44
N ASN A 188 0.15 12.94 4.54
CA ASN A 188 0.47 11.56 4.89
C ASN A 188 1.93 11.43 5.36
N VAL A 189 2.16 11.59 6.65
CA VAL A 189 3.49 11.52 7.29
C VAL A 189 3.42 10.78 8.63
N VAL A 190 4.57 10.32 9.10
CA VAL A 190 4.76 9.93 10.51
C VAL A 190 5.23 11.15 11.30
N VAL A 191 4.59 11.44 12.42
CA VAL A 191 5.00 12.52 13.33
C VAL A 191 5.73 11.92 14.53
N LEU A 192 6.96 12.36 14.76
CA LEU A 192 7.83 11.93 15.84
C LEU A 192 7.91 12.97 16.97
N THR A 193 8.75 12.68 17.96
CA THR A 193 9.03 13.59 19.08
C THR A 193 9.47 14.97 18.57
N GLY A 194 8.91 16.03 19.17
CA GLY A 194 9.23 17.41 18.78
C GLY A 194 8.56 17.87 17.47
N GLY A 195 7.62 17.07 16.92
CA GLY A 195 6.90 17.42 15.68
C GLY A 195 7.71 17.17 14.40
N VAL A 196 8.84 16.47 14.50
CA VAL A 196 9.62 16.04 13.34
C VAL A 196 8.77 15.10 12.50
N THR A 197 8.72 15.33 11.19
CA THR A 197 8.00 14.47 10.26
C THR A 197 8.95 13.64 9.43
N GLU A 198 8.55 12.40 9.15
CA GLU A 198 9.26 11.52 8.24
C GLU A 198 8.30 10.66 7.42
N GLN A 199 8.84 9.97 6.43
CA GLN A 199 8.11 8.98 5.64
C GLN A 199 8.30 7.58 6.23
N ALA A 200 7.24 6.79 6.21
CA ALA A 200 7.30 5.37 6.50
C ALA A 200 7.96 4.60 5.35
N ILE A 201 8.36 3.37 5.59
CA ILE A 201 8.53 2.39 4.50
C ILE A 201 7.12 1.98 4.04
N ASN A 202 6.77 2.41 2.84
CA ASN A 202 5.53 2.00 2.19
C ASN A 202 5.60 0.56 1.70
N ALA A 203 4.44 -0.08 1.62
CA ALA A 203 4.27 -1.30 0.85
C ALA A 203 3.81 -0.97 -0.56
N THR A 204 4.33 -1.68 -1.55
CA THR A 204 3.95 -1.53 -2.96
C THR A 204 3.53 -2.88 -3.51
N ILE A 205 2.38 -2.93 -4.16
CA ILE A 205 1.84 -4.12 -4.82
C ILE A 205 1.71 -3.82 -6.31
N LEU A 206 2.47 -4.54 -7.13
CA LEU A 206 2.25 -4.58 -8.57
C LEU A 206 1.21 -5.65 -8.87
N THR A 207 0.15 -5.26 -9.58
CA THR A 207 -0.97 -6.13 -9.91
C THR A 207 -1.40 -5.92 -11.34
N GLY A 208 -1.85 -6.98 -11.99
CA GLY A 208 -2.40 -6.89 -13.33
C GLY A 208 -1.98 -8.01 -14.26
N TRP A 209 -2.50 -7.96 -15.47
CA TRP A 209 -2.34 -9.01 -16.47
C TRP A 209 -1.04 -8.78 -17.25
N VAL A 210 -0.05 -9.66 -17.07
CA VAL A 210 1.09 -9.76 -17.98
C VAL A 210 0.70 -10.78 -19.05
N PRO A 211 0.59 -10.41 -20.34
CA PRO A 211 0.48 -11.40 -21.38
C PRO A 211 1.67 -12.35 -21.28
N GLU A 212 1.38 -13.65 -21.12
CA GLU A 212 2.43 -14.65 -21.17
C GLU A 212 3.23 -14.45 -22.47
N PRO A 213 4.57 -14.43 -22.44
CA PRO A 213 5.38 -14.16 -23.61
C PRO A 213 5.01 -15.04 -24.82
N GLY A 214 4.53 -16.27 -24.56
CA GLY A 214 4.04 -17.19 -25.59
C GLY A 214 2.78 -16.72 -26.32
N THR A 215 1.82 -16.12 -25.62
CA THR A 215 0.57 -15.62 -26.22
C THR A 215 0.81 -14.38 -27.07
N ALA A 216 1.69 -13.48 -26.63
CA ALA A 216 2.11 -12.33 -27.42
C ALA A 216 2.85 -12.76 -28.70
N LEU A 217 3.72 -13.77 -28.60
CA LEU A 217 4.42 -14.33 -29.75
C LEU A 217 3.46 -15.01 -30.73
N LEU A 218 2.48 -15.79 -30.24
CA LEU A 218 1.51 -16.47 -31.11
C LEU A 218 0.57 -15.49 -31.82
N LEU A 219 0.12 -14.43 -31.13
CA LEU A 219 -0.69 -13.37 -31.75
C LEU A 219 0.13 -12.56 -32.76
N GLY A 220 1.39 -12.24 -32.43
CA GLY A 220 2.30 -11.57 -33.36
C GLY A 220 2.61 -12.39 -34.61
N LEU A 221 2.84 -13.70 -34.45
CA LEU A 221 3.05 -14.63 -35.56
C LEU A 221 1.77 -14.90 -36.36
N GLY A 222 0.61 -14.99 -35.70
CA GLY A 222 -0.68 -15.17 -36.34
C GLY A 222 -1.06 -13.98 -37.23
N LEU A 223 -0.80 -12.76 -36.77
CA LEU A 223 -1.00 -11.53 -37.54
C LEU A 223 0.02 -11.38 -38.68
N ALA A 224 1.29 -11.72 -38.44
CA ALA A 224 2.30 -11.74 -39.50
C ALA A 224 1.97 -12.79 -40.59
N GLY A 225 1.45 -13.95 -40.18
CA GLY A 225 0.96 -15.00 -41.08
C GLY A 225 -0.21 -14.52 -41.94
N LEU A 226 -1.20 -13.85 -41.33
CA LEU A 226 -2.37 -13.33 -42.04
C LEU A 226 -2.02 -12.20 -43.02
N ALA A 227 -1.09 -11.31 -42.65
CA ALA A 227 -0.59 -10.26 -43.53
C ALA A 227 0.18 -10.84 -44.74
N SER A 228 0.90 -11.95 -44.57
CA SER A 228 1.60 -12.63 -45.67
C SER A 228 0.66 -13.40 -46.62
N ALA A 229 -0.51 -13.85 -46.13
CA ALA A 229 -1.51 -14.54 -46.94
C ALA A 229 -2.37 -13.61 -47.80
N GLY A 230 -2.54 -12.34 -47.41
CA GLY A 230 -3.34 -11.35 -48.16
C GLY A 230 -2.70 -10.78 -49.43
N GLY A 231 -1.39 -10.95 -49.62
CA GLY A 231 -0.64 -10.38 -50.75
C GLY A 231 -0.68 -11.19 -52.06
N ARG A 232 -1.33 -12.36 -52.07
CA ARG A 232 -1.20 -13.33 -53.17
C ARG A 232 -2.56 -13.61 -53.83
N GLY A 233 -3.16 -12.60 -54.44
CA GLY A 233 -4.45 -12.80 -55.09
C GLY A 233 -5.06 -11.66 -55.89
N ARG A 234 -4.31 -10.95 -56.77
CA ARG A 234 -4.92 -10.27 -57.94
C ARG A 234 -3.89 -9.72 -58.94
N THR A 235 -3.40 -10.59 -59.80
CA THR A 235 -3.02 -10.21 -61.17
C THR A 235 -3.90 -11.02 -62.10
N ARG A 236 -4.96 -10.39 -62.60
CA ARG A 236 -5.76 -10.89 -63.73
C ARG A 236 -5.45 -9.98 -64.90
N ASP A 237 -4.92 -10.60 -65.94
CA ASP A 237 -4.57 -10.03 -67.23
C ASP A 237 -5.77 -9.35 -67.91
N ILE A 238 -5.53 -8.21 -68.53
CA ILE A 238 -6.20 -7.71 -69.74
C ILE A 238 -5.09 -7.14 -70.64
#